data_AF-A0A5B8VIT4-F1
#
_entry.id   AF-A0A5B8VIT4-F1
#
_cell.length_a   1.000
_cell.length_b   1.000
_cell.length_c   1.000
_cell.angle_alpha   90.00
_cell.angle_beta   90.00
_cell.angle_gamma   90.00
#
_symmetry.space_group_name_H-M   'P 1'
#
loop_
_entity.id
_entity.type
_entity.pdbx_description
1 polymer ?
#
loop_
_entity_poly.entity_id
_entity_poly.type
_entity_poly.pdbx_seq_one_letter_code
_entity_poly.pdbx_strand_id
1 'polypeptide(L)'
;MAGDLLVWGLLIKKFKIFIMRKNILLIMCFIGGVFRLEAKVHYVNLHARGNNDGTTWANAYTDLQTAMIAASGGDSVFVATATYQPAIGISFSLPGSAKVFGGFIGTETSFNQRNLTNKATLLGNGASVVRNENNPAAGVWDGFIITGGDDFMCGGINNISSAVTIRNCIISGNSASMGGGIHNYVYSSPTIINCVISGNKGSGLYNNVNCSPTVINCTFAGNSGGIFNRYGSASTVINCIVWDNPVGAHGNNIVSDGMSSATVTYSDVQDVTAGTGNISVDPQFVAPGIGAVPFSGGDYRLQPGSPVIDAGSNVANKLTTDLGGNPRIRSSAIEMGAFENTLVSKIVYVDSSIAVSGDGSSWAKAYKTLSDALKSASVDFTTVDSILVAKGLIIRPDSKMLLTETAPFSSCEVVSKFMADTPLVEVH
;
A
#
# COMPACT_ATOMS: atom_id res chain seq x y z
N MET A 1 3.34 -31.86 -80.46
CA MET A 1 2.51 -30.64 -80.32
C MET A 1 1.27 -30.79 -79.44
N ALA A 2 0.69 -31.99 -79.24
CA ALA A 2 -0.50 -32.15 -78.37
C ALA A 2 -0.21 -32.23 -76.85
N GLY A 3 1.02 -32.62 -76.44
CA GLY A 3 1.39 -32.73 -75.03
C GLY A 3 1.59 -31.39 -74.31
N ASP A 4 2.13 -30.37 -75.00
CA ASP A 4 2.45 -29.08 -74.38
C ASP A 4 1.20 -28.24 -74.06
N LEU A 5 0.17 -28.30 -74.91
CA LEU A 5 -1.09 -27.57 -74.68
C LEU A 5 -1.83 -28.03 -73.41
N LEU A 6 -1.73 -29.33 -73.07
CA LEU A 6 -2.37 -29.88 -71.86
C LEU A 6 -1.66 -29.43 -70.58
N VAL A 7 -0.33 -29.36 -70.62
CA VAL A 7 0.51 -28.92 -69.49
C VAL A 7 0.30 -27.43 -69.20
N TRP A 8 0.25 -26.59 -70.24
CA TRP A 8 -0.04 -25.16 -70.10
C TRP A 8 -1.46 -24.89 -69.58
N GLY A 9 -2.47 -25.66 -70.03
CA GLY A 9 -3.84 -25.55 -69.53
C GLY A 9 -3.99 -25.90 -68.04
N LEU A 10 -3.28 -26.92 -67.56
CA LEU A 10 -3.24 -27.31 -66.15
C LEU A 10 -2.50 -26.30 -65.28
N LEU A 11 -1.41 -25.72 -65.77
CA LEU A 11 -0.66 -24.65 -65.09
C LEU A 11 -1.50 -23.38 -64.93
N ILE A 12 -2.24 -22.96 -65.96
CA ILE A 12 -3.12 -21.78 -65.90
C ILE A 12 -4.28 -21.99 -64.91
N LYS A 13 -4.88 -23.19 -64.86
CA LYS A 13 -5.92 -23.52 -63.86
C LYS A 13 -5.37 -23.50 -62.43
N LYS A 14 -4.20 -24.09 -62.19
CA LYS A 14 -3.53 -24.05 -60.87
C LYS A 14 -3.16 -22.63 -60.45
N PHE A 15 -2.69 -21.80 -61.38
CA PHE A 15 -2.33 -20.40 -61.12
C PHE A 15 -3.56 -19.53 -60.79
N LYS A 16 -4.70 -19.72 -61.49
CA LYS A 16 -5.97 -19.04 -61.17
C LYS A 16 -6.55 -19.47 -59.82
N ILE A 17 -6.48 -20.76 -59.46
CA ILE A 17 -6.89 -21.27 -58.14
C ILE A 17 -5.98 -20.72 -57.04
N PHE A 18 -4.68 -20.60 -57.30
CA PHE A 18 -3.71 -20.02 -56.37
C PHE A 18 -3.99 -18.54 -56.12
N ILE A 19 -4.28 -17.75 -57.16
CA ILE A 19 -4.64 -16.32 -57.03
C ILE A 19 -5.98 -16.15 -56.30
N MET A 20 -7.00 -16.96 -56.61
CA MET A 20 -8.28 -16.92 -55.88
C MET A 20 -8.13 -17.29 -54.40
N ARG A 21 -7.32 -18.30 -54.05
CA ARG A 21 -7.04 -18.66 -52.66
C ARG A 21 -6.27 -17.57 -51.92
N LYS A 22 -5.32 -16.90 -52.58
CA LYS A 22 -4.56 -15.78 -52.00
C LYS A 22 -5.45 -14.57 -51.75
N ASN A 23 -6.40 -14.28 -52.65
CA ASN A 23 -7.38 -13.19 -52.48
C ASN A 23 -8.44 -13.52 -51.42
N ILE A 24 -8.89 -14.77 -51.30
CA ILE A 24 -9.80 -15.20 -50.21
C ILE A 24 -9.09 -15.13 -48.86
N LEU A 25 -7.81 -15.52 -48.78
CA LEU A 25 -7.01 -15.39 -47.55
C LEU A 25 -6.74 -13.92 -47.19
N LEU A 26 -6.51 -13.06 -48.19
CA LEU A 26 -6.31 -11.62 -47.97
C LEU A 26 -7.62 -10.92 -47.53
N ILE A 27 -8.76 -11.34 -48.07
CA ILE A 27 -10.09 -10.84 -47.69
C ILE A 27 -10.48 -11.35 -46.30
N MET A 28 -10.11 -12.57 -45.90
CA MET A 28 -10.27 -13.04 -44.52
C MET A 28 -9.35 -12.31 -43.53
N CYS A 29 -8.15 -11.90 -43.94
CA CYS A 29 -7.29 -11.04 -43.11
C CYS A 29 -7.77 -9.58 -43.03
N PHE A 30 -8.58 -9.09 -43.98
CA PHE A 30 -9.16 -7.74 -43.94
C PHE A 30 -10.54 -7.66 -43.26
N ILE A 31 -11.27 -8.78 -43.18
CA ILE A 31 -12.55 -8.88 -42.45
C ILE A 31 -12.35 -9.33 -40.98
N GLY A 32 -11.18 -9.89 -40.66
CA GLY A 32 -10.71 -10.03 -39.28
C GLY A 32 -10.27 -8.69 -38.71
N GLY A 33 -11.19 -7.73 -38.59
CA GLY A 33 -10.99 -6.57 -37.74
C GLY A 33 -10.48 -7.08 -36.40
N VAL A 34 -9.31 -6.62 -35.98
CA VAL A 34 -8.80 -6.86 -34.64
C VAL A 34 -9.77 -6.16 -33.70
N PHE A 35 -10.85 -6.84 -33.33
CA PHE A 35 -11.67 -6.43 -32.19
C PHE A 35 -10.75 -6.58 -30.98
N ARG A 36 -10.06 -5.51 -30.61
CA ARG A 36 -9.59 -5.37 -29.24
C ARG A 36 -10.86 -5.39 -28.39
N LEU A 37 -11.10 -6.49 -27.70
CA LEU A 37 -11.98 -6.49 -26.55
C LEU A 37 -11.34 -5.52 -25.55
N GLU A 38 -11.89 -4.31 -25.48
CA GLU A 38 -11.53 -3.39 -24.42
C GLU A 38 -11.93 -4.03 -23.08
N ALA A 39 -11.01 -4.00 -22.12
CA ALA A 39 -11.28 -4.47 -20.77
C ALA A 39 -12.49 -3.72 -20.20
N LYS A 40 -13.48 -4.46 -19.71
CA LYS A 40 -14.72 -3.88 -19.17
C LYS A 40 -14.52 -3.47 -17.72
N VAL A 41 -15.34 -2.51 -17.28
CA VAL A 41 -15.51 -2.19 -15.87
C VAL A 41 -16.82 -2.79 -15.39
N HIS A 42 -16.76 -3.57 -14.32
CA HIS A 42 -17.92 -4.11 -13.61
C HIS A 42 -18.06 -3.37 -12.27
N TYR A 43 -19.22 -2.78 -12.03
CA TYR A 43 -19.50 -2.04 -10.79
C TYR A 43 -20.16 -2.95 -9.75
N VAL A 44 -19.75 -2.81 -8.49
CA VAL A 44 -20.29 -3.57 -7.35
C VAL A 44 -20.71 -2.61 -6.24
N ASN A 45 -21.99 -2.64 -5.88
CA ASN A 45 -22.54 -1.83 -4.79
C ASN A 45 -23.69 -2.61 -4.13
N LEU A 46 -23.51 -2.99 -2.87
CA LEU A 46 -24.48 -3.78 -2.09
C LEU A 46 -25.87 -3.10 -2.01
N HIS A 47 -25.92 -1.78 -2.18
CA HIS A 47 -27.14 -0.98 -2.06
C HIS A 47 -27.73 -0.58 -3.42
N ALA A 48 -27.17 -1.04 -4.54
CA ALA A 48 -27.72 -0.77 -5.86
C ALA A 48 -29.14 -1.34 -6.01
N ARG A 49 -29.97 -0.65 -6.81
CA ARG A 49 -31.40 -0.97 -7.01
C ARG A 49 -31.78 -1.15 -8.48
N GLY A 50 -30.85 -0.93 -9.40
CA GLY A 50 -31.06 -1.11 -10.84
C GLY A 50 -30.97 -2.57 -11.27
N ASN A 51 -30.51 -2.78 -12.49
CA ASN A 51 -30.61 -4.08 -13.17
C ASN A 51 -29.71 -5.21 -12.63
N ASN A 52 -28.78 -4.90 -11.71
CA ASN A 52 -27.83 -5.87 -11.16
C ASN A 52 -26.98 -6.57 -12.25
N ASP A 53 -26.50 -5.79 -13.22
CA ASP A 53 -25.72 -6.22 -14.39
C ASP A 53 -24.28 -5.68 -14.42
N GLY A 54 -23.91 -4.83 -13.45
CA GLY A 54 -22.57 -4.29 -13.31
C GLY A 54 -22.19 -3.22 -14.33
N THR A 55 -23.11 -2.71 -15.15
CA THR A 55 -22.79 -1.75 -16.24
C THR A 55 -22.54 -0.32 -15.77
N THR A 56 -23.13 0.06 -14.63
CA THR A 56 -23.00 1.38 -13.99
C THR A 56 -23.14 1.22 -12.47
N TRP A 57 -22.87 2.27 -11.69
CA TRP A 57 -23.18 2.25 -10.25
C TRP A 57 -24.66 2.01 -9.93
N ALA A 58 -25.58 2.53 -10.76
CA ALA A 58 -27.01 2.33 -10.57
C ALA A 58 -27.44 0.88 -10.82
N ASN A 59 -26.84 0.24 -11.84
CA ASN A 59 -27.07 -1.15 -12.20
C ASN A 59 -26.02 -2.11 -11.63
N ALA A 60 -25.26 -1.68 -10.62
CA ALA A 60 -24.13 -2.45 -10.09
C ALA A 60 -24.58 -3.82 -9.58
N TYR A 61 -23.67 -4.80 -9.64
CA TYR A 61 -23.87 -6.06 -8.94
C TYR A 61 -23.98 -5.80 -7.44
N THR A 62 -24.93 -6.46 -6.79
CA THR A 62 -25.15 -6.43 -5.34
C THR A 62 -24.36 -7.51 -4.61
N ASP A 63 -23.74 -8.44 -5.34
CA ASP A 63 -22.84 -9.46 -4.84
C ASP A 63 -21.48 -9.39 -5.55
N LEU A 64 -20.41 -9.34 -4.77
CA LEU A 64 -19.04 -9.21 -5.28
C LEU A 64 -18.58 -10.49 -6.00
N GLN A 65 -18.95 -11.67 -5.50
CA GLN A 65 -18.53 -12.93 -6.12
C GLN A 65 -19.14 -13.11 -7.50
N THR A 66 -20.40 -12.73 -7.66
CA THR A 66 -21.11 -12.72 -8.96
C THR A 66 -20.43 -11.77 -9.94
N ALA A 67 -20.07 -10.56 -9.50
CA ALA A 67 -19.34 -9.61 -10.35
C ALA A 67 -17.97 -10.16 -10.79
N MET A 68 -17.25 -10.82 -9.88
CA MET A 68 -15.98 -11.47 -10.21
C MET A 68 -16.15 -12.66 -11.13
N ILE A 69 -17.24 -13.43 -11.06
CA ILE A 69 -17.50 -14.50 -12.03
C ILE A 69 -17.83 -13.93 -13.42
N ALA A 70 -18.50 -12.78 -13.48
CA ALA A 70 -18.83 -12.09 -14.73
C ALA A 70 -17.61 -11.41 -15.39
N ALA A 71 -16.59 -11.06 -14.60
CA ALA A 71 -15.36 -10.45 -15.10
C ALA A 71 -14.45 -11.47 -15.80
N SER A 72 -13.92 -11.08 -16.95
CA SER A 72 -12.92 -11.85 -17.71
C SER A 72 -11.50 -11.37 -17.40
N GLY A 73 -10.49 -12.15 -17.82
CA GLY A 73 -9.09 -11.77 -17.66
C GLY A 73 -8.78 -10.41 -18.29
N GLY A 74 -8.34 -9.45 -17.47
CA GLY A 74 -8.03 -8.08 -17.87
C GLY A 74 -9.11 -7.05 -17.51
N ASP A 75 -10.33 -7.48 -17.21
CA ASP A 75 -11.42 -6.61 -16.74
C ASP A 75 -11.07 -5.98 -15.39
N SER A 76 -11.76 -4.87 -15.09
CA SER A 76 -11.72 -4.21 -13.79
C SER A 76 -13.05 -4.36 -13.07
N VAL A 77 -12.98 -4.57 -11.75
CA VAL A 77 -14.14 -4.62 -10.87
C VAL A 77 -14.01 -3.47 -9.87
N PHE A 78 -14.91 -2.49 -9.92
CA PHE A 78 -14.93 -1.35 -8.99
C PHE A 78 -15.94 -1.62 -7.89
N VAL A 79 -15.47 -1.59 -6.65
CA VAL A 79 -16.22 -2.00 -5.47
C VAL A 79 -16.48 -0.80 -4.57
N ALA A 80 -17.76 -0.44 -4.41
CA ALA A 80 -18.19 0.60 -3.50
C ALA A 80 -17.93 0.20 -2.04
N THR A 81 -17.80 1.18 -1.16
CA THR A 81 -17.59 0.97 0.28
C THR A 81 -18.80 0.28 0.89
N ALA A 82 -18.56 -0.92 1.40
CA ALA A 82 -19.48 -1.73 2.19
C ALA A 82 -18.67 -2.90 2.79
N THR A 83 -19.34 -3.75 3.56
CA THR A 83 -18.80 -5.06 3.95
C THR A 83 -19.37 -6.13 3.03
N TYR A 84 -18.49 -6.83 2.34
CA TYR A 84 -18.81 -7.96 1.46
C TYR A 84 -18.35 -9.24 2.14
N GLN A 85 -19.27 -10.18 2.33
CA GLN A 85 -19.00 -11.48 2.92
C GLN A 85 -19.51 -12.57 1.98
N PRO A 86 -18.69 -13.58 1.65
CA PRO A 86 -19.12 -14.70 0.83
C PRO A 86 -19.95 -15.69 1.66
N ALA A 87 -20.52 -16.68 0.98
CA ALA A 87 -21.13 -17.83 1.66
C ALA A 87 -20.12 -18.55 2.58
N ILE A 88 -20.63 -19.27 3.57
CA ILE A 88 -19.79 -20.00 4.54
C ILE A 88 -18.85 -20.98 3.83
N GLY A 89 -17.58 -20.99 4.24
CA GLY A 89 -16.53 -21.84 3.68
C GLY A 89 -16.03 -21.41 2.29
N ILE A 90 -16.49 -20.27 1.75
CA ILE A 90 -16.10 -19.77 0.43
C ILE A 90 -15.16 -18.57 0.58
N SER A 91 -14.11 -18.54 -0.25
CA SER A 91 -13.21 -17.38 -0.40
C SER A 91 -13.58 -16.55 -1.64
N PHE A 92 -13.24 -15.27 -1.61
CA PHE A 92 -13.20 -14.45 -2.82
C PHE A 92 -12.03 -14.86 -3.72
N SER A 93 -12.28 -15.05 -5.01
CA SER A 93 -11.26 -15.53 -5.96
C SER A 93 -11.23 -14.68 -7.23
N LEU A 94 -10.02 -14.37 -7.71
CA LEU A 94 -9.84 -13.63 -8.97
C LEU A 94 -10.12 -14.51 -10.21
N PRO A 95 -10.91 -14.05 -11.18
CA PRO A 95 -11.02 -14.68 -12.49
C PRO A 95 -9.79 -14.35 -13.35
N GLY A 96 -8.78 -15.23 -13.37
CA GLY A 96 -7.58 -15.05 -14.19
C GLY A 96 -6.82 -13.76 -13.83
N SER A 97 -6.72 -12.80 -14.75
CA SER A 97 -5.95 -11.54 -14.60
C SER A 97 -6.82 -10.31 -14.31
N ALA A 98 -8.05 -10.48 -13.83
CA ALA A 98 -8.90 -9.34 -13.48
C ALA A 98 -8.31 -8.49 -12.33
N LYS A 99 -8.72 -7.23 -12.29
CA LYS A 99 -8.26 -6.24 -11.32
C LYS A 99 -9.43 -5.78 -10.47
N VAL A 100 -9.34 -5.95 -9.17
CA VAL A 100 -10.42 -5.59 -8.24
C VAL A 100 -9.95 -4.40 -7.41
N PHE A 101 -10.76 -3.34 -7.41
CA PHE A 101 -10.44 -2.06 -6.81
C PHE A 101 -11.53 -1.65 -5.82
N GLY A 102 -11.19 -1.52 -4.53
CA GLY A 102 -12.00 -0.83 -3.51
C GLY A 102 -11.62 0.65 -3.42
N GLY A 103 -12.27 1.44 -2.55
CA GLY A 103 -11.98 2.89 -2.46
C GLY A 103 -12.97 3.78 -3.20
N PHE A 104 -14.19 3.30 -3.41
CA PHE A 104 -15.27 4.03 -4.07
C PHE A 104 -16.45 4.21 -3.12
N ILE A 105 -17.17 5.32 -3.24
CA ILE A 105 -18.47 5.51 -2.56
C ILE A 105 -19.61 4.90 -3.41
N GLY A 106 -19.40 4.77 -4.72
CA GLY A 106 -20.40 4.24 -5.64
C GLY A 106 -21.12 5.33 -6.44
N THR A 107 -20.47 6.49 -6.62
CA THR A 107 -21.01 7.64 -7.39
C THR A 107 -19.99 8.21 -8.38
N GLU A 108 -18.78 7.66 -8.39
CA GLU A 108 -17.67 8.13 -9.21
C GLU A 108 -17.94 7.90 -10.70
N THR A 109 -17.64 8.91 -11.51
CA THR A 109 -17.75 8.87 -12.97
C THR A 109 -16.43 8.51 -13.66
N SER A 110 -15.33 8.44 -12.90
CA SER A 110 -14.02 8.03 -13.40
C SER A 110 -13.15 7.43 -12.29
N PHE A 111 -12.12 6.65 -12.67
CA PHE A 111 -11.20 6.03 -11.73
C PHE A 111 -10.42 7.04 -10.86
N ASN A 112 -10.12 8.23 -11.38
CA ASN A 112 -9.32 9.23 -10.66
C ASN A 112 -10.06 9.88 -9.48
N GLN A 113 -11.38 9.68 -9.37
CA GLN A 113 -12.17 10.12 -8.21
C GLN A 113 -12.10 9.13 -7.04
N ARG A 114 -11.49 7.95 -7.24
CA ARG A 114 -11.27 6.94 -6.20
C ARG A 114 -10.52 7.54 -5.02
N ASN A 115 -10.98 7.24 -3.80
CA ASN A 115 -10.36 7.68 -2.56
C ASN A 115 -10.09 6.47 -1.65
N LEU A 116 -8.82 6.24 -1.33
CA LEU A 116 -8.37 5.10 -0.52
C LEU A 116 -8.82 5.15 0.95
N THR A 117 -9.44 6.24 1.42
CA THR A 117 -10.13 6.27 2.72
C THR A 117 -11.47 5.53 2.68
N ASN A 118 -12.08 5.36 1.50
CA ASN A 118 -13.39 4.70 1.32
C ASN A 118 -13.23 3.20 1.00
N LYS A 119 -12.37 2.49 1.73
CA LYS A 119 -12.10 1.07 1.45
C LYS A 119 -13.35 0.23 1.68
N ALA A 120 -13.58 -0.73 0.78
CA ALA A 120 -14.51 -1.82 1.04
C ALA A 120 -13.87 -2.85 1.97
N THR A 121 -14.67 -3.47 2.83
CA THR A 121 -14.24 -4.58 3.69
C THR A 121 -14.63 -5.90 3.04
N LEU A 122 -13.64 -6.78 2.87
CA LEU A 122 -13.83 -8.18 2.55
C LEU A 122 -13.77 -8.96 3.87
N LEU A 123 -14.89 -9.55 4.25
CA LEU A 123 -15.06 -10.28 5.50
C LEU A 123 -15.07 -11.79 5.24
N GLY A 124 -14.24 -12.54 5.94
CA GLY A 124 -14.22 -14.01 5.88
C GLY A 124 -15.46 -14.66 6.49
N ASN A 125 -15.68 -15.94 6.17
CA ASN A 125 -16.82 -16.71 6.69
C ASN A 125 -16.45 -18.20 6.84
N GLY A 126 -15.45 -18.51 7.65
CA GLY A 126 -14.98 -19.89 7.89
C GLY A 126 -14.08 -20.47 6.78
N ALA A 127 -13.38 -19.60 6.05
CA ALA A 127 -12.31 -19.92 5.11
C ALA A 127 -11.32 -18.75 5.06
N SER A 128 -10.27 -18.85 4.23
CA SER A 128 -9.47 -17.68 3.87
C SER A 128 -10.38 -16.60 3.26
N VAL A 129 -10.13 -15.32 3.52
CA VAL A 129 -10.95 -14.24 2.92
C VAL A 129 -10.79 -14.23 1.40
N VAL A 130 -9.54 -14.29 0.93
CA VAL A 130 -9.18 -14.29 -0.49
C VAL A 130 -8.38 -15.54 -0.81
N ARG A 131 -8.69 -16.18 -1.93
CA ARG A 131 -7.92 -17.30 -2.49
C ARG A 131 -7.58 -17.01 -3.95
N ASN A 132 -6.29 -16.90 -4.24
CA ASN A 132 -5.77 -16.80 -5.59
C ASN A 132 -5.11 -18.12 -5.97
N GLU A 133 -5.50 -18.68 -7.10
CA GLU A 133 -5.04 -19.98 -7.57
C GLU A 133 -4.74 -19.92 -9.06
N ASN A 134 -3.48 -20.15 -9.42
CA ASN A 134 -2.98 -20.05 -10.80
C ASN A 134 -3.19 -18.66 -11.45
N ASN A 135 -3.33 -17.59 -10.64
CA ASN A 135 -3.51 -16.24 -11.16
C ASN A 135 -2.16 -15.60 -11.54
N PRO A 136 -2.04 -14.99 -12.73
CA PRO A 136 -0.83 -14.31 -13.18
C PRO A 136 -0.63 -12.96 -12.48
N ALA A 137 0.55 -12.36 -12.65
CA ALA A 137 0.91 -11.08 -12.03
C ALA A 137 0.05 -9.88 -12.45
N ALA A 138 -0.71 -10.00 -13.53
CA ALA A 138 -1.65 -8.98 -13.97
C ALA A 138 -2.91 -8.89 -13.09
N GLY A 139 -3.21 -9.92 -12.26
CA GLY A 139 -4.30 -9.89 -11.30
C GLY A 139 -4.00 -8.94 -10.14
N VAL A 140 -4.99 -8.14 -9.73
CA VAL A 140 -4.80 -7.07 -8.73
C VAL A 140 -5.88 -7.11 -7.66
N TRP A 141 -5.45 -7.02 -6.40
CA TRP A 141 -6.28 -6.62 -5.26
C TRP A 141 -5.79 -5.26 -4.77
N ASP A 142 -6.64 -4.24 -4.81
CA ASP A 142 -6.25 -2.87 -4.49
C ASP A 142 -7.30 -2.13 -3.65
N GLY A 143 -6.92 -1.64 -2.47
CA GLY A 143 -7.76 -0.73 -1.69
C GLY A 143 -8.82 -1.39 -0.82
N PHE A 144 -8.52 -2.54 -0.22
CA PHE A 144 -9.45 -3.30 0.63
C PHE A 144 -9.02 -3.38 2.09
N ILE A 145 -9.98 -3.50 2.99
CA ILE A 145 -9.77 -4.09 4.31
C ILE A 145 -10.09 -5.59 4.18
N ILE A 146 -9.20 -6.47 4.62
CA ILE A 146 -9.32 -7.93 4.50
C ILE A 146 -9.22 -8.52 5.91
N THR A 147 -10.33 -9.04 6.42
CA THR A 147 -10.46 -9.41 7.84
C THR A 147 -11.41 -10.58 8.10
N GLY A 148 -11.32 -11.17 9.30
CA GLY A 148 -12.22 -12.22 9.77
C GLY A 148 -12.08 -13.55 9.03
N GLY A 149 -11.00 -13.75 8.28
CA GLY A 149 -10.67 -15.05 7.72
C GLY A 149 -10.18 -16.00 8.79
N ASP A 150 -10.66 -17.23 8.73
CA ASP A 150 -10.33 -18.30 9.68
C ASP A 150 -10.27 -19.62 8.91
N ASP A 151 -9.07 -20.10 8.65
CA ASP A 151 -8.80 -21.36 7.98
C ASP A 151 -7.51 -21.97 8.51
N PHE A 152 -7.34 -23.27 8.31
CA PHE A 152 -6.22 -24.03 8.87
C PHE A 152 -4.86 -23.48 8.41
N MET A 153 -4.69 -23.21 7.11
CA MET A 153 -3.40 -22.76 6.55
C MET A 153 -3.29 -21.24 6.43
N CYS A 154 -4.39 -20.53 6.13
CA CYS A 154 -4.35 -19.09 5.86
C CYS A 154 -5.63 -18.34 6.24
N GLY A 155 -5.52 -17.28 7.03
CA GLY A 155 -6.67 -16.44 7.39
C GLY A 155 -7.01 -15.42 6.30
N GLY A 156 -6.10 -14.49 6.00
CA GLY A 156 -6.38 -13.38 5.08
C GLY A 156 -6.37 -13.77 3.60
N ILE A 157 -5.17 -13.86 3.00
CA ILE A 157 -4.98 -14.08 1.55
C ILE A 157 -4.12 -15.32 1.31
N ASN A 158 -4.68 -16.31 0.63
CA ASN A 158 -3.98 -17.53 0.24
C ASN A 158 -3.64 -17.52 -1.25
N ASN A 159 -2.36 -17.49 -1.60
CA ASN A 159 -1.86 -17.51 -2.97
C ASN A 159 -1.24 -18.88 -3.27
N ILE A 160 -1.72 -19.54 -4.33
CA ILE A 160 -1.28 -20.86 -4.75
C ILE A 160 -0.89 -20.80 -6.22
N SER A 161 0.37 -21.12 -6.53
CA SER A 161 0.94 -20.96 -7.88
C SER A 161 0.60 -19.59 -8.51
N SER A 162 0.68 -18.51 -7.73
CA SER A 162 0.15 -17.21 -8.13
C SER A 162 1.14 -16.06 -7.88
N ALA A 163 1.07 -15.04 -8.75
CA ALA A 163 1.97 -13.89 -8.73
C ALA A 163 1.25 -12.53 -8.63
N VAL A 164 0.00 -12.51 -8.14
CA VAL A 164 -0.86 -11.30 -8.09
C VAL A 164 -0.20 -10.09 -7.43
N THR A 165 -0.68 -8.90 -7.78
CA THR A 165 -0.33 -7.67 -7.06
C THR A 165 -1.37 -7.38 -5.99
N ILE A 166 -0.91 -7.20 -4.75
CA ILE A 166 -1.73 -6.80 -3.60
C ILE A 166 -1.24 -5.43 -3.17
N ARG A 167 -2.10 -4.41 -3.20
CA ARG A 167 -1.67 -3.04 -2.84
C ARG A 167 -2.71 -2.21 -2.13
N ASN A 168 -2.27 -1.24 -1.33
CA ASN A 168 -3.15 -0.31 -0.62
C ASN A 168 -4.20 -1.02 0.27
N CYS A 169 -3.88 -2.21 0.77
CA CYS A 169 -4.78 -3.04 1.57
C CYS A 169 -4.41 -3.00 3.05
N ILE A 170 -5.43 -3.18 3.90
CA ILE A 170 -5.26 -3.43 5.34
C ILE A 170 -5.67 -4.89 5.58
N ILE A 171 -4.72 -5.74 5.98
CA ILE A 171 -4.92 -7.17 6.20
C ILE A 171 -4.76 -7.42 7.69
N SER A 172 -5.88 -7.55 8.39
CA SER A 172 -5.88 -7.61 9.86
C SER A 172 -6.99 -8.46 10.45
N GLY A 173 -6.83 -8.90 11.69
CA GLY A 173 -7.85 -9.67 12.40
C GLY A 173 -8.15 -11.02 11.75
N ASN A 174 -7.16 -11.63 11.09
CA ASN A 174 -7.30 -12.95 10.47
C ASN A 174 -6.58 -14.02 11.30
N SER A 175 -7.03 -15.27 11.19
CA SER A 175 -6.58 -16.40 12.01
C SER A 175 -6.19 -17.59 11.16
N ALA A 176 -4.99 -18.13 11.39
CA ALA A 176 -4.53 -19.42 10.89
C ALA A 176 -3.37 -19.98 11.73
N SER A 177 -3.04 -21.26 11.51
CA SER A 177 -1.86 -21.87 12.15
C SER A 177 -0.52 -21.43 11.55
N MET A 178 -0.52 -21.04 10.28
CA MET A 178 0.67 -20.65 9.52
C MET A 178 0.61 -19.18 9.09
N GLY A 179 -0.08 -18.87 7.98
CA GLY A 179 -0.18 -17.51 7.45
C GLY A 179 -1.45 -16.81 7.91
N GLY A 180 -1.40 -16.12 9.04
CA GLY A 180 -2.54 -15.33 9.53
C GLY A 180 -2.94 -14.27 8.51
N GLY A 181 -1.98 -13.47 8.06
CA GLY A 181 -2.21 -12.40 7.07
C GLY A 181 -2.21 -12.93 5.63
N ILE A 182 -1.03 -13.31 5.14
CA ILE A 182 -0.83 -13.80 3.77
C ILE A 182 -0.06 -15.12 3.80
N HIS A 183 -0.54 -16.10 3.03
CA HIS A 183 0.16 -17.35 2.78
C HIS A 183 0.48 -17.47 1.27
N ASN A 184 1.75 -17.64 0.94
CA ASN A 184 2.22 -17.96 -0.39
C ASN A 184 2.66 -19.42 -0.41
N TYR A 185 2.02 -20.21 -1.25
CA TYR A 185 2.27 -21.64 -1.36
C TYR A 185 2.65 -22.02 -2.78
N VAL A 186 3.77 -22.74 -2.90
CA VAL A 186 4.26 -23.39 -4.13
C VAL A 186 4.41 -22.42 -5.30
N TYR A 187 5.63 -21.94 -5.53
CA TYR A 187 5.96 -21.06 -6.66
C TYR A 187 5.08 -19.79 -6.72
N SER A 188 4.66 -19.29 -5.56
CA SER A 188 3.87 -18.07 -5.45
C SER A 188 4.75 -16.87 -5.11
N SER A 189 4.72 -15.85 -5.96
CA SER A 189 5.60 -14.69 -5.86
C SER A 189 4.81 -13.39 -6.07
N PRO A 190 3.87 -13.05 -5.17
CA PRO A 190 3.09 -11.83 -5.29
C PRO A 190 3.98 -10.59 -5.08
N THR A 191 3.49 -9.47 -5.61
CA THR A 191 4.03 -8.14 -5.30
C THR A 191 3.10 -7.45 -4.30
N ILE A 192 3.62 -7.08 -3.13
CA ILE A 192 2.84 -6.52 -2.02
C ILE A 192 3.34 -5.08 -1.76
N ILE A 193 2.47 -4.08 -1.93
CA ILE A 193 2.88 -2.66 -1.90
C ILE A 193 1.92 -1.81 -1.06
N ASN A 194 2.44 -0.92 -0.21
CA ASN A 194 1.61 0.02 0.57
C ASN A 194 0.53 -0.69 1.40
N CYS A 195 0.85 -1.85 1.97
CA CYS A 195 -0.09 -2.61 2.78
C CYS A 195 0.25 -2.50 4.26
N VAL A 196 -0.79 -2.50 5.09
CA VAL A 196 -0.67 -2.75 6.53
C VAL A 196 -1.11 -4.19 6.78
N ILE A 197 -0.23 -5.01 7.36
CA ILE A 197 -0.49 -6.39 7.76
C ILE A 197 -0.35 -6.44 9.28
N SER A 198 -1.46 -6.50 10.01
CA SER A 198 -1.39 -6.35 11.47
C SER A 198 -2.40 -7.18 12.24
N GLY A 199 -2.10 -7.51 13.50
CA GLY A 199 -3.04 -8.18 14.38
C GLY A 199 -3.53 -9.55 13.88
N ASN A 200 -2.77 -10.22 13.01
CA ASN A 200 -3.14 -11.54 12.52
C ASN A 200 -2.59 -12.64 13.44
N LYS A 201 -3.41 -13.66 13.72
CA LYS A 201 -2.98 -14.88 14.41
C LYS A 201 -2.34 -15.82 13.40
N GLY A 202 -1.06 -16.09 13.61
CA GLY A 202 -0.14 -16.66 12.60
C GLY A 202 0.84 -15.61 12.09
N SER A 203 1.66 -15.95 11.10
CA SER A 203 2.59 -15.03 10.46
C SER A 203 1.83 -13.99 9.62
N GLY A 204 2.32 -12.75 9.60
CA GLY A 204 1.82 -11.71 8.69
C GLY A 204 2.06 -12.10 7.23
N LEU A 205 3.22 -12.67 6.92
CA LEU A 205 3.55 -13.25 5.61
C LEU A 205 4.27 -14.59 5.78
N TYR A 206 3.68 -15.67 5.27
CA TYR A 206 4.27 -17.01 5.30
C TYR A 206 4.54 -17.49 3.87
N ASN A 207 5.82 -17.71 3.54
CA ASN A 207 6.29 -18.15 2.23
C ASN A 207 6.75 -19.60 2.28
N ASN A 208 6.13 -20.45 1.48
CA ASN A 208 6.25 -21.89 1.59
C ASN A 208 6.49 -22.55 0.24
N VAL A 209 7.63 -23.21 0.09
CA VAL A 209 8.04 -23.92 -1.13
C VAL A 209 8.31 -22.98 -2.30
N ASN A 210 9.58 -22.59 -2.46
CA ASN A 210 10.10 -21.82 -3.60
C ASN A 210 9.28 -20.56 -3.95
N CYS A 211 8.82 -19.83 -2.92
CA CYS A 211 8.09 -18.58 -3.07
C CYS A 211 9.03 -17.37 -2.97
N SER A 212 8.87 -16.38 -3.85
CA SER A 212 9.77 -15.21 -3.88
C SER A 212 8.99 -13.88 -3.96
N PRO A 213 8.20 -13.53 -2.93
CA PRO A 213 7.43 -12.29 -2.94
C PRO A 213 8.34 -11.06 -2.89
N THR A 214 7.84 -9.98 -3.48
CA THR A 214 8.42 -8.64 -3.34
C THR A 214 7.51 -7.78 -2.47
N VAL A 215 8.06 -7.23 -1.38
CA VAL A 215 7.34 -6.46 -0.37
C VAL A 215 7.94 -5.05 -0.32
N ILE A 216 7.13 -4.04 -0.62
CA ILE A 216 7.60 -2.66 -0.78
C ILE A 216 6.69 -1.70 -0.01
N ASN A 217 7.29 -0.86 0.83
CA ASN A 217 6.58 0.15 1.58
C ASN A 217 5.38 -0.40 2.39
N CYS A 218 5.58 -1.51 3.08
CA CYS A 218 4.55 -2.17 3.89
C CYS A 218 4.86 -2.05 5.37
N THR A 219 3.82 -2.13 6.21
CA THR A 219 3.95 -2.19 7.67
C THR A 219 3.42 -3.53 8.17
N PHE A 220 4.26 -4.29 8.86
CA PHE A 220 3.90 -5.50 9.58
C PHE A 220 3.98 -5.22 11.09
N ALA A 221 2.87 -5.33 11.81
CA ALA A 221 2.86 -5.06 13.25
C ALA A 221 1.84 -5.84 14.06
N GLY A 222 2.23 -6.30 15.26
CA GLY A 222 1.33 -6.97 16.20
C GLY A 222 0.78 -8.31 15.70
N ASN A 223 1.44 -8.98 14.74
CA ASN A 223 1.07 -10.34 14.31
C ASN A 223 1.71 -11.39 15.23
N SER A 224 1.20 -12.64 15.26
CA SER A 224 1.90 -13.74 15.99
C SER A 224 3.23 -14.15 15.37
N GLY A 225 3.59 -13.55 14.24
CA GLY A 225 4.87 -13.69 13.57
C GLY A 225 4.95 -12.69 12.43
N GLY A 226 6.13 -12.17 12.11
CA GLY A 226 6.28 -11.20 11.03
C GLY A 226 6.31 -11.88 9.66
N ILE A 227 7.51 -12.08 9.13
CA ILE A 227 7.74 -12.71 7.83
C ILE A 227 8.46 -14.04 8.03
N PHE A 228 7.92 -15.13 7.49
CA PHE A 228 8.49 -16.46 7.59
C PHE A 228 8.76 -17.04 6.20
N ASN A 229 9.99 -17.47 5.93
CA ASN A 229 10.41 -18.09 4.67
C ASN A 229 10.87 -19.53 4.91
N ARG A 230 10.32 -20.47 4.15
CA ARG A 230 10.68 -21.88 4.27
C ARG A 230 10.75 -22.63 2.96
N TYR A 231 11.54 -23.70 2.95
CA TYR A 231 11.71 -24.64 1.82
C TYR A 231 12.13 -23.92 0.52
N GLY A 232 13.25 -23.20 0.58
CA GLY A 232 13.84 -22.52 -0.59
C GLY A 232 13.13 -21.23 -1.00
N SER A 233 12.19 -20.74 -0.19
CA SER A 233 11.56 -19.43 -0.40
C SER A 233 12.51 -18.27 -0.08
N ALA A 234 12.40 -17.18 -0.84
CA ALA A 234 13.29 -16.02 -0.75
C ALA A 234 12.51 -14.70 -0.91
N SER A 235 12.22 -14.01 0.20
CA SER A 235 11.51 -12.72 0.15
C SER A 235 12.45 -11.53 -0.09
N THR A 236 11.95 -10.51 -0.80
CA THR A 236 12.60 -9.20 -0.92
C THR A 236 11.76 -8.16 -0.18
N VAL A 237 12.36 -7.47 0.79
CA VAL A 237 11.68 -6.52 1.70
C VAL A 237 12.39 -5.16 1.60
N ILE A 238 11.66 -4.14 1.14
CA ILE A 238 12.23 -2.81 0.88
C ILE A 238 11.31 -1.72 1.44
N ASN A 239 11.87 -0.70 2.09
CA ASN A 239 11.10 0.42 2.65
C ASN A 239 10.01 -0.03 3.63
N CYS A 240 10.16 -1.17 4.29
CA CYS A 240 9.11 -1.71 5.16
C CYS A 240 9.37 -1.37 6.63
N ILE A 241 8.32 -1.40 7.43
CA ILE A 241 8.42 -1.51 8.88
C ILE A 241 7.96 -2.91 9.27
N VAL A 242 8.77 -3.64 10.05
CA VAL A 242 8.41 -4.95 10.62
C VAL A 242 8.72 -4.91 12.12
N TRP A 243 7.68 -4.68 12.91
CA TRP A 243 7.81 -4.31 14.31
C TRP A 243 6.79 -5.03 15.20
N ASP A 244 7.22 -5.55 16.36
CA ASP A 244 6.36 -6.22 17.33
C ASP A 244 5.56 -7.40 16.73
N ASN A 245 6.26 -8.27 15.99
CA ASN A 245 5.68 -9.50 15.45
C ASN A 245 6.43 -10.74 15.97
N PRO A 246 6.38 -11.02 17.28
CA PRO A 246 7.22 -12.06 17.89
C PRO A 246 6.90 -13.44 17.33
N VAL A 247 7.82 -14.04 16.56
CA VAL A 247 7.65 -15.40 16.01
C VAL A 247 8.00 -16.44 17.07
N GLY A 248 6.98 -16.95 17.78
CA GLY A 248 7.11 -18.13 18.66
C GLY A 248 8.34 -18.08 19.58
N ALA A 249 9.16 -19.15 19.57
CA ALA A 249 10.39 -19.24 20.36
C ALA A 249 11.62 -18.54 19.72
N HIS A 250 11.50 -18.07 18.48
CA HIS A 250 12.62 -17.47 17.75
C HIS A 250 12.83 -16.00 18.10
N GLY A 251 11.80 -15.30 18.60
CA GLY A 251 11.85 -13.89 18.99
C GLY A 251 11.97 -12.89 17.84
N ASN A 252 12.43 -13.32 16.66
CA ASN A 252 12.71 -12.44 15.53
C ASN A 252 11.47 -12.09 14.70
N ASN A 253 11.50 -10.91 14.07
CA ASN A 253 10.45 -10.41 13.19
C ASN A 253 10.50 -11.00 11.77
N ILE A 254 11.68 -11.44 11.30
CA ILE A 254 11.86 -12.12 10.01
C ILE A 254 12.66 -13.41 10.23
N VAL A 255 12.12 -14.53 9.78
CA VAL A 255 12.72 -15.86 9.94
C VAL A 255 12.83 -16.56 8.57
N SER A 256 13.97 -17.20 8.33
CA SER A 256 14.23 -18.01 7.14
C SER A 256 14.85 -19.34 7.56
N ASP A 257 14.27 -20.48 7.16
CA ASP A 257 14.78 -21.81 7.52
C ASP A 257 15.56 -22.50 6.39
N GLY A 258 16.48 -23.40 6.75
CA GLY A 258 17.22 -24.21 5.78
C GLY A 258 17.88 -23.39 4.67
N MET A 259 17.42 -23.57 3.42
CA MET A 259 17.91 -22.88 2.23
C MET A 259 17.15 -21.59 1.89
N SER A 260 16.21 -21.16 2.74
CA SER A 260 15.45 -19.93 2.55
C SER A 260 16.23 -18.68 2.93
N SER A 261 15.78 -17.53 2.41
CA SER A 261 16.41 -16.24 2.69
C SER A 261 15.41 -15.09 2.71
N ALA A 262 15.88 -13.95 3.23
CA ALA A 262 15.21 -12.67 3.10
C ALA A 262 16.27 -11.63 2.74
N THR A 263 16.04 -10.88 1.67
CA THR A 263 16.84 -9.70 1.33
C THR A 263 16.11 -8.48 1.84
N VAL A 264 16.67 -7.80 2.85
CA VAL A 264 16.06 -6.64 3.50
C VAL A 264 16.93 -5.41 3.25
N THR A 265 16.33 -4.33 2.77
CA THR A 265 17.04 -3.04 2.55
C THR A 265 16.12 -1.85 2.81
N TYR A 266 16.69 -0.73 3.24
CA TYR A 266 15.97 0.50 3.57
C TYR A 266 14.72 0.26 4.44
N SER A 267 14.77 -0.68 5.37
CA SER A 267 13.63 -1.09 6.19
C SER A 267 13.95 -0.99 7.67
N ASP A 268 12.92 -0.70 8.46
CA ASP A 268 12.99 -0.70 9.92
C ASP A 268 12.45 -2.04 10.42
N VAL A 269 13.36 -2.87 10.95
CA VAL A 269 13.01 -4.23 11.38
C VAL A 269 13.51 -4.42 12.79
N GLN A 270 12.57 -4.61 13.73
CA GLN A 270 12.93 -4.93 15.10
C GLN A 270 13.78 -6.20 15.13
N ASP A 271 14.95 -6.10 15.77
CA ASP A 271 15.95 -7.16 15.93
C ASP A 271 16.78 -7.48 14.67
N VAL A 272 16.67 -6.67 13.59
CA VAL A 272 17.45 -6.86 12.36
C VAL A 272 17.98 -5.54 11.81
N THR A 273 19.30 -5.41 11.72
CA THR A 273 19.98 -4.24 11.10
C THR A 273 20.82 -4.59 9.87
N ALA A 274 20.92 -5.87 9.51
CA ALA A 274 21.72 -6.30 8.36
C ALA A 274 21.07 -5.88 7.04
N GLY A 275 21.84 -5.30 6.12
CA GLY A 275 21.38 -4.84 4.81
C GLY A 275 21.48 -3.32 4.65
N THR A 276 21.60 -2.85 3.41
CA THR A 276 21.79 -1.42 3.11
C THR A 276 20.60 -0.60 3.60
N GLY A 277 20.86 0.45 4.37
CA GLY A 277 19.85 1.42 4.82
C GLY A 277 18.86 0.90 5.87
N ASN A 278 19.07 -0.30 6.42
CA ASN A 278 18.19 -0.82 7.46
C ASN A 278 18.47 -0.17 8.81
N ILE A 279 17.40 -0.02 9.59
CA ILE A 279 17.43 0.44 10.98
C ILE A 279 16.61 -0.53 11.85
N SER A 280 16.76 -0.40 13.17
CA SER A 280 16.01 -1.17 14.17
C SER A 280 15.75 -0.26 15.36
N VAL A 281 14.81 0.66 15.20
CA VAL A 281 14.45 1.67 16.21
C VAL A 281 12.94 1.77 16.28
N ASP A 282 12.37 2.02 17.45
CA ASP A 282 10.92 2.17 17.59
C ASP A 282 10.35 3.12 16.51
N PRO A 283 9.44 2.66 15.63
CA PRO A 283 8.90 3.44 14.53
C PRO A 283 7.97 4.56 15.02
N GLN A 284 7.61 4.61 16.30
CA GLN A 284 6.76 5.65 16.89
C GLN A 284 5.41 5.77 16.16
N PHE A 285 4.66 4.67 16.12
CA PHE A 285 3.29 4.67 15.60
C PHE A 285 2.36 5.55 16.45
N VAL A 286 1.35 6.17 15.83
CA VAL A 286 0.37 7.02 16.53
C VAL A 286 -0.37 6.24 17.62
N ALA A 287 -0.92 5.07 17.29
CA ALA A 287 -1.59 4.20 18.25
C ALA A 287 -1.62 2.76 17.72
N PRO A 288 -0.50 2.00 17.81
CA PRO A 288 -0.45 0.64 17.29
C PRO A 288 -1.50 -0.25 17.97
N GLY A 289 -1.97 -1.29 17.28
CA GLY A 289 -2.96 -2.20 17.85
C GLY A 289 -2.40 -2.90 19.10
N ILE A 290 -3.21 -2.93 20.16
CA ILE A 290 -2.86 -3.57 21.44
C ILE A 290 -3.86 -4.69 21.74
N GLY A 291 -3.38 -5.79 22.34
CA GLY A 291 -4.22 -6.89 22.82
C GLY A 291 -3.87 -8.25 22.25
N ALA A 292 -4.66 -9.26 22.62
CA ALA A 292 -4.47 -10.61 22.14
C ALA A 292 -4.88 -10.73 20.65
N VAL A 293 -4.02 -11.35 19.86
CA VAL A 293 -4.28 -11.67 18.46
C VAL A 293 -5.33 -12.80 18.32
N PRO A 294 -6.22 -12.75 17.31
CA PRO A 294 -6.29 -11.74 16.25
C PRO A 294 -7.05 -10.47 16.66
N PHE A 295 -6.65 -9.31 16.13
CA PHE A 295 -7.35 -8.03 16.24
C PHE A 295 -7.29 -7.25 14.92
N SER A 296 -8.26 -6.37 14.67
CA SER A 296 -8.38 -5.59 13.42
C SER A 296 -8.12 -4.08 13.57
N GLY A 297 -7.78 -3.63 14.77
CA GLY A 297 -7.51 -2.23 15.08
C GLY A 297 -6.04 -1.82 14.97
N GLY A 298 -5.78 -0.56 15.28
CA GLY A 298 -4.46 0.06 15.28
C GLY A 298 -4.34 1.20 14.26
N ASP A 299 -3.58 2.20 14.63
CA ASP A 299 -3.19 3.34 13.82
C ASP A 299 -1.67 3.34 13.64
N TYR A 300 -1.26 2.84 12.48
CA TYR A 300 0.15 2.66 12.11
C TYR A 300 0.69 3.84 11.32
N ARG A 301 0.01 5.00 11.34
CA ARG A 301 0.61 6.26 10.92
C ARG A 301 1.76 6.62 11.85
N LEU A 302 2.69 7.43 11.36
CA LEU A 302 3.89 7.83 12.09
C LEU A 302 3.64 9.09 12.93
N GLN A 303 4.16 9.12 14.15
CA GLN A 303 4.23 10.33 14.96
C GLN A 303 5.30 11.30 14.40
N PRO A 304 5.18 12.62 14.69
CA PRO A 304 6.27 13.56 14.50
C PRO A 304 7.59 13.05 15.11
N GLY A 305 8.69 13.20 14.37
CA GLY A 305 10.02 12.80 14.85
C GLY A 305 10.34 11.30 14.78
N SER A 306 9.44 10.48 14.23
CA SER A 306 9.70 9.06 13.97
C SER A 306 11.01 8.86 13.20
N PRO A 307 11.85 7.89 13.60
CA PRO A 307 13.16 7.64 12.97
C PRO A 307 13.05 7.11 11.53
N VAL A 308 11.86 6.70 11.10
CA VAL A 308 11.60 6.16 9.76
C VAL A 308 11.19 7.23 8.74
N ILE A 309 11.05 8.49 9.19
CA ILE A 309 10.72 9.63 8.33
C ILE A 309 11.90 9.96 7.41
N ASP A 310 11.63 10.16 6.12
CA ASP A 310 12.64 10.44 5.08
C ASP A 310 13.81 9.43 5.06
N ALA A 311 13.60 8.20 5.55
CA ALA A 311 14.66 7.20 5.73
C ALA A 311 14.68 6.09 4.66
N GLY A 312 13.65 6.02 3.81
CA GLY A 312 13.49 5.00 2.78
C GLY A 312 14.21 5.32 1.45
N SER A 313 14.10 4.40 0.49
CA SER A 313 14.65 4.52 -0.86
C SER A 313 13.61 4.90 -1.90
N ASN A 314 13.77 6.06 -2.53
CA ASN A 314 12.90 6.53 -3.63
C ASN A 314 12.94 5.62 -4.86
N VAL A 315 14.04 4.90 -5.09
CA VAL A 315 14.23 4.03 -6.27
C VAL A 315 13.27 2.84 -6.26
N ALA A 316 12.96 2.33 -5.06
CA ALA A 316 12.08 1.18 -4.90
C ALA A 316 10.60 1.54 -5.02
N ASN A 317 10.24 2.82 -4.91
CA ASN A 317 8.85 3.26 -4.91
C ASN A 317 8.14 2.91 -6.23
N LYS A 318 6.91 2.39 -6.11
CA LYS A 318 6.09 1.92 -7.24
C LYS A 318 4.78 2.69 -7.39
N LEU A 319 4.40 3.50 -6.40
CA LEU A 319 3.12 4.20 -6.37
C LEU A 319 3.33 5.70 -6.09
N THR A 320 2.39 6.52 -6.57
CA THR A 320 2.45 7.97 -6.39
C THR A 320 1.97 8.41 -5.02
N THR A 321 1.11 7.62 -4.37
CA THR A 321 0.55 7.92 -3.06
C THR A 321 0.74 6.75 -2.09
N ASP A 322 0.70 7.04 -0.79
CA ASP A 322 0.73 6.09 0.32
C ASP A 322 -0.65 5.44 0.55
N LEU A 323 -0.78 4.69 1.64
CA LEU A 323 -2.05 4.08 2.03
C LEU A 323 -3.13 5.09 2.46
N GLY A 324 -2.72 6.26 2.97
CA GLY A 324 -3.58 7.37 3.39
C GLY A 324 -4.00 8.33 2.27
N GLY A 325 -3.43 8.18 1.07
CA GLY A 325 -3.68 9.06 -0.08
C GLY A 325 -2.70 10.23 -0.22
N ASN A 326 -1.67 10.33 0.62
CA ASN A 326 -0.63 11.36 0.55
C ASN A 326 0.43 11.01 -0.52
N PRO A 327 1.07 11.98 -1.19
CA PRO A 327 2.17 11.70 -2.11
C PRO A 327 3.32 10.94 -1.42
N ARG A 328 3.89 9.92 -2.09
CA ARG A 328 4.99 9.08 -1.57
C ARG A 328 6.37 9.73 -1.46
N ILE A 329 6.51 10.93 -2.01
CA ILE A 329 7.75 11.71 -1.91
C ILE A 329 7.27 13.15 -1.70
N ARG A 330 7.29 13.61 -0.46
CA ARG A 330 6.87 14.99 -0.11
C ARG A 330 8.06 15.90 0.16
N SER A 331 9.11 15.34 0.75
CA SER A 331 10.35 16.01 1.10
C SER A 331 11.48 15.47 0.22
N SER A 332 12.43 14.75 0.81
CA SER A 332 13.64 14.29 0.14
C SER A 332 13.59 12.79 -0.18
N ALA A 333 12.92 12.01 0.68
CA ALA A 333 12.82 10.58 0.57
C ALA A 333 11.46 10.07 1.05
N ILE A 334 11.10 8.88 0.57
CA ILE A 334 9.94 8.12 1.04
C ILE A 334 10.12 7.70 2.51
N GLU A 335 9.06 7.75 3.32
CA GLU A 335 9.10 7.13 4.64
C GLU A 335 9.09 5.59 4.53
N MET A 336 9.74 4.92 5.48
CA MET A 336 9.56 3.46 5.58
C MET A 336 8.14 3.16 6.06
N GLY A 337 7.53 2.11 5.53
CA GLY A 337 6.19 1.65 5.89
C GLY A 337 5.08 2.10 4.93
N ALA A 338 3.84 1.82 5.34
CA ALA A 338 2.66 2.01 4.50
C ALA A 338 2.16 3.47 4.38
N PHE A 339 2.60 4.34 5.28
CA PHE A 339 2.12 5.71 5.41
C PHE A 339 3.25 6.70 5.28
N GLU A 340 2.90 7.88 4.77
CA GLU A 340 3.73 9.07 4.81
C GLU A 340 3.26 9.97 5.94
N ASN A 341 4.18 10.69 6.56
CA ASN A 341 3.78 11.67 7.56
C ASN A 341 3.11 12.87 6.87
N THR A 342 1.94 13.24 7.38
CA THR A 342 1.18 14.38 6.85
C THR A 342 1.77 15.73 7.27
N LEU A 343 2.55 15.73 8.35
CA LEU A 343 3.22 16.90 8.89
C LEU A 343 4.55 17.06 8.14
N VAL A 344 4.60 17.98 7.18
CA VAL A 344 5.87 18.41 6.57
C VAL A 344 6.69 19.07 7.66
N SER A 345 7.88 18.58 7.95
CA SER A 345 8.80 19.22 8.90
C SER A 345 9.26 20.58 8.38
N LYS A 346 8.51 21.65 8.66
CA LYS A 346 8.91 23.02 8.35
C LYS A 346 9.86 23.49 9.44
N ILE A 347 11.15 23.58 9.10
CA ILE A 347 12.16 24.18 9.95
C ILE A 347 12.08 25.70 9.79
N VAL A 348 11.93 26.42 10.89
CA VAL A 348 11.92 27.89 10.92
C VAL A 348 13.25 28.40 11.47
N TYR A 349 13.93 29.26 10.72
CA TYR A 349 15.23 29.80 11.11
C TYR A 349 15.08 31.18 11.78
N VAL A 350 15.85 31.42 12.86
CA VAL A 350 15.89 32.68 13.61
C VAL A 350 17.33 33.18 13.73
N ASP A 351 17.59 34.37 13.22
CA ASP A 351 18.89 35.01 13.33
C ASP A 351 18.74 36.49 13.66
N SER A 352 19.14 36.87 14.88
CA SER A 352 19.08 38.26 15.34
C SER A 352 20.07 39.19 14.62
N SER A 353 21.06 38.63 13.92
CA SER A 353 22.12 39.41 13.24
C SER A 353 21.69 39.97 11.88
N ILE A 354 20.62 39.44 11.28
CA ILE A 354 20.13 39.90 9.98
C ILE A 354 19.53 41.30 10.07
N ALA A 355 19.63 42.08 8.99
CA ALA A 355 19.16 43.46 8.96
C ALA A 355 17.62 43.56 9.03
N VAL A 356 16.92 42.74 8.26
CA VAL A 356 15.45 42.74 8.10
C VAL A 356 14.93 41.31 8.29
N SER A 357 13.79 41.16 8.98
CA SER A 357 13.16 39.86 9.16
C SER A 357 12.67 39.29 7.82
N GLY A 358 12.98 38.02 7.56
CA GLY A 358 12.43 37.25 6.44
C GLY A 358 11.20 36.44 6.83
N ASP A 359 10.99 35.34 6.11
CA ASP A 359 9.84 34.42 6.25
C ASP A 359 10.17 33.15 7.07
N GLY A 360 11.40 33.03 7.56
CA GLY A 360 11.89 31.91 8.34
C GLY A 360 12.24 30.66 7.54
N SER A 361 12.20 30.68 6.20
CA SER A 361 12.39 29.47 5.36
C SER A 361 13.85 29.00 5.19
N SER A 362 14.83 29.84 5.55
CA SER A 362 16.27 29.54 5.49
C SER A 362 17.06 30.56 6.33
N TRP A 363 18.36 30.34 6.57
CA TRP A 363 19.22 31.35 7.22
C TRP A 363 19.22 32.71 6.50
N ALA A 364 19.20 32.71 5.16
CA ALA A 364 19.16 33.95 4.36
C ALA A 364 17.83 34.71 4.48
N LYS A 365 16.77 34.02 4.92
CA LYS A 365 15.43 34.58 5.12
C LYS A 365 14.94 34.36 6.56
N ALA A 366 15.84 34.25 7.53
CA ALA A 366 15.48 33.93 8.90
C ALA A 366 14.52 35.00 9.48
N TYR A 367 13.72 34.62 10.47
CA TYR A 367 13.08 35.62 11.31
C TYR A 367 14.15 36.34 12.12
N LYS A 368 14.04 37.67 12.21
CA LYS A 368 14.99 38.45 13.01
C LYS A 368 14.80 38.19 14.51
N THR A 369 13.58 37.87 14.93
CA THR A 369 13.25 37.61 16.33
C THR A 369 12.63 36.24 16.52
N LEU A 370 12.90 35.62 17.67
CA LEU A 370 12.25 34.38 18.07
C LEU A 370 10.74 34.58 18.24
N SER A 371 10.30 35.77 18.68
CA SER A 371 8.87 36.07 18.83
C SER A 371 8.12 36.00 17.50
N ASP A 372 8.71 36.45 16.40
CA ASP A 372 8.06 36.41 15.09
C ASP A 372 8.03 34.99 14.52
N ALA A 373 9.09 34.22 14.75
CA ALA A 373 9.10 32.80 14.43
C ALA A 373 8.05 32.00 15.24
N LEU A 374 7.93 32.26 16.55
CA LEU A 374 6.92 31.62 17.40
C LEU A 374 5.51 32.03 16.99
N LYS A 375 5.27 33.30 16.64
CA LYS A 375 3.98 33.76 16.10
C LYS A 375 3.67 33.06 14.78
N SER A 376 4.62 32.99 13.85
CA SER A 376 4.44 32.30 12.58
C SER A 376 4.15 30.81 12.78
N ALA A 377 4.90 30.15 13.66
CA ALA A 377 4.69 28.76 14.05
C ALA A 377 3.33 28.56 14.73
N SER A 378 2.86 29.53 15.52
CA SER A 378 1.55 29.47 16.18
C SER A 378 0.35 29.65 15.25
N VAL A 379 0.57 30.11 14.04
CA VAL A 379 -0.48 30.17 13.00
C VAL A 379 -0.48 28.90 12.14
N ASP A 380 0.61 28.11 12.19
CA ASP A 380 0.90 26.98 11.31
C ASP A 380 1.36 25.74 12.12
N PHE A 381 0.69 25.49 13.25
CA PHE A 381 1.07 24.48 14.26
C PHE A 381 1.11 23.03 13.73
N THR A 382 0.55 22.76 12.56
CA THR A 382 0.54 21.43 11.94
C THR A 382 1.68 21.23 10.94
N THR A 383 2.58 22.20 10.77
CA THR A 383 3.72 22.04 9.84
C THR A 383 5.05 22.48 10.43
N VAL A 384 5.12 23.37 11.43
CA VAL A 384 6.41 23.76 12.02
C VAL A 384 6.91 22.71 13.01
N ASP A 385 7.92 21.94 12.60
CA ASP A 385 8.54 20.87 13.39
C ASP A 385 9.62 21.39 14.36
N SER A 386 10.39 22.38 13.93
CA SER A 386 11.49 22.92 14.73
C SER A 386 11.82 24.37 14.40
N ILE A 387 12.22 25.14 15.42
CA ILE A 387 12.77 26.50 15.28
C ILE A 387 14.26 26.46 15.62
N LEU A 388 15.12 26.78 14.65
CA LEU A 388 16.57 26.86 14.81
C LEU A 388 17.01 28.30 15.01
N VAL A 389 17.69 28.60 16.11
CA VAL A 389 18.26 29.93 16.38
C VAL A 389 19.75 29.90 16.08
N ALA A 390 20.30 30.92 15.40
CA ALA A 390 21.69 30.96 14.88
C ALA A 390 22.82 30.71 15.90
N LYS A 391 22.49 30.72 17.20
CA LYS A 391 23.40 30.37 18.30
C LYS A 391 23.23 28.92 18.82
N GLY A 392 22.53 28.05 18.09
CA GLY A 392 22.42 26.62 18.35
C GLY A 392 21.18 26.15 19.12
N LEU A 393 20.26 27.05 19.49
CA LEU A 393 19.04 26.66 20.21
C LEU A 393 17.99 26.05 19.26
N ILE A 394 17.46 24.88 19.60
CA ILE A 394 16.37 24.20 18.89
C ILE A 394 15.12 24.18 19.76
N ILE A 395 13.99 24.64 19.25
CA ILE A 395 12.69 24.59 19.94
C ILE A 395 11.74 23.72 19.14
N ARG A 396 11.20 22.67 19.77
CA ARG A 396 10.16 21.80 19.20
C ARG A 396 8.79 22.19 19.75
N PRO A 397 7.80 22.54 18.91
CA PRO A 397 6.50 23.01 19.37
C PRO A 397 5.61 21.91 20.00
N ASP A 398 5.87 20.63 19.70
CA ASP A 398 4.99 19.49 20.02
C ASP A 398 5.48 18.63 21.20
N SER A 399 6.72 18.80 21.64
CA SER A 399 7.36 17.98 22.67
C SER A 399 7.79 18.87 23.83
N LYS A 400 7.46 18.44 25.06
CA LYS A 400 7.98 19.03 26.30
C LYS A 400 9.47 19.32 26.13
N MET A 401 9.81 20.60 26.18
CA MET A 401 11.09 21.20 25.81
C MET A 401 12.31 20.42 26.33
N LEU A 402 13.15 19.90 25.43
CA LEU A 402 14.51 19.44 25.74
C LEU A 402 15.49 20.59 25.45
N LEU A 403 15.92 21.28 26.50
CA LEU A 403 17.04 22.20 26.46
C LEU A 403 18.33 21.38 26.47
N THR A 404 19.14 21.44 25.41
CA THR A 404 20.55 21.04 25.48
C THR A 404 21.43 22.28 25.60
N GLU A 405 22.34 22.23 26.57
CA GLU A 405 23.16 23.34 27.05
C GLU A 405 24.18 23.84 26.01
N THR A 406 24.26 25.16 25.85
CA THR A 406 25.40 25.97 26.31
C THR A 406 25.03 27.47 26.27
N ALA A 407 25.15 28.15 27.42
CA ALA A 407 24.70 29.50 27.78
C ALA A 407 25.31 30.65 26.92
N PRO A 408 24.89 31.96 27.03
CA PRO A 408 24.03 32.59 28.04
C PRO A 408 22.93 33.51 27.48
N PHE A 409 21.67 33.18 27.76
CA PHE A 409 20.65 34.19 27.98
C PHE A 409 20.07 33.94 29.37
N SER A 410 19.97 34.99 30.16
CA SER A 410 19.38 34.98 31.50
C SER A 410 17.96 34.42 31.45
N SER A 411 17.75 33.35 32.21
CA SER A 411 16.47 32.77 32.61
C SER A 411 15.49 33.82 33.14
N CYS A 412 14.33 34.02 32.50
CA CYS A 412 13.01 34.04 33.19
C CYS A 412 11.77 34.28 32.28
N GLU A 413 11.85 34.78 31.05
CA GLU A 413 10.64 35.34 30.39
C GLU A 413 9.92 34.49 29.32
N VAL A 414 10.42 33.31 28.93
CA VAL A 414 9.88 32.62 27.73
C VAL A 414 8.80 31.58 28.03
N VAL A 415 8.58 31.19 29.28
CA VAL A 415 7.74 30.01 29.62
C VAL A 415 6.33 30.36 30.12
N SER A 416 6.05 31.58 30.61
CA SER A 416 4.76 31.88 31.25
C SER A 416 3.65 32.38 30.32
N LYS A 417 3.92 32.63 29.03
CA LYS A 417 2.93 33.25 28.12
C LYS A 417 2.29 32.28 27.10
N PHE A 418 2.63 30.99 27.13
CA PHE A 418 2.12 30.00 26.18
C PHE A 418 1.08 29.03 26.78
N MET A 419 0.83 29.09 28.10
CA MET A 419 -0.15 28.23 28.80
C MET A 419 -1.41 28.97 29.27
N ALA A 420 -1.50 30.29 29.06
CA ALA A 420 -2.68 31.08 29.35
C ALA A 420 -2.98 31.92 28.12
N ASP A 421 -3.95 31.50 27.31
CA ASP A 421 -5.01 32.36 26.77
C ASP A 421 -5.72 31.73 25.57
N THR A 422 -6.87 31.13 25.85
CA THR A 422 -8.10 31.27 25.06
C THR A 422 -9.27 30.92 25.98
N PRO A 423 -10.41 31.63 25.95
CA PRO A 423 -10.60 33.09 25.94
C PRO A 423 -11.52 33.52 27.12
N LEU A 424 -11.33 34.70 27.71
CA LEU A 424 -12.38 35.31 28.54
C LEU A 424 -12.46 36.83 28.31
N VAL A 425 -13.57 37.23 27.70
CA VAL A 425 -14.50 38.33 28.03
C VAL A 425 -13.91 39.71 28.38
N GLU A 426 -14.40 40.73 27.66
CA GLU A 426 -14.23 42.18 27.91
C GLU A 426 -14.36 42.58 29.40
N VAL A 427 -13.69 43.66 29.83
CA VAL A 427 -14.32 44.91 30.35
C VAL A 427 -13.22 45.97 30.59
N HIS A 428 -13.44 47.14 29.97
CA HIS A 428 -12.85 48.50 30.09
C HIS A 428 -11.34 48.75 29.98
#